data_AF-A0A9D6F4X4-F1
#
_entry.id   AF-A0A9D6F4X4-F1
#
_cell.length_a   1.000
_cell.length_b   1.000
_cell.length_c   1.000
_cell.angle_alpha   90.00
_cell.angle_beta   90.00
_cell.angle_gamma   90.00
#
_symmetry.space_group_name_H-M   'P 1'
#
loop_
_entity.id
_entity.type
_entity.pdbx_description
1 polymer ?
#
loop_
_entity_poly.entity_id
_entity_poly.type
_entity_poly.pdbx_seq_one_letter_code
_entity_poly.pdbx_strand_id
1 'polypeptide(L)'
;MLKATLRKGAIVPLEPLPPDWHEGAALEIEKSADVQIDIDVWVKLMKELCADSPMEEDGRMQAAIDEHRLAAKEQVRREMGLSQ
;
A
#
# COMPACT_ATOMS: atom_id res chain seq x y z
N MET A 1 -19.22 -1.39 -0.25
CA MET A 1 -18.07 -2.33 -0.06
C MET A 1 -17.58 -2.74 -1.44
N LEU A 2 -16.27 -2.66 -1.71
CA LEU A 2 -15.68 -3.00 -3.02
C LEU A 2 -15.70 -4.52 -3.22
N LYS A 3 -16.35 -5.01 -4.28
CA LYS A 3 -16.48 -6.45 -4.57
C LYS A 3 -15.64 -6.92 -5.77
N ALA A 4 -15.20 -6.00 -6.63
CA ALA A 4 -14.41 -6.29 -7.82
C ALA A 4 -13.56 -5.08 -8.22
N THR A 5 -12.57 -5.31 -9.08
CA THR A 5 -11.67 -4.27 -9.61
C THR A 5 -11.58 -4.36 -11.14
N LEU A 6 -11.39 -3.22 -11.81
CA LEU A 6 -11.11 -3.18 -13.24
C LEU A 6 -9.61 -3.40 -13.47
N ARG A 7 -9.23 -4.51 -14.12
CA ARG A 7 -7.84 -4.81 -14.49
C ARG A 7 -7.77 -5.10 -15.98
N LYS A 8 -6.97 -4.32 -16.71
CA LYS A 8 -6.77 -4.48 -18.16
C LYS A 8 -8.09 -4.53 -18.96
N GLY A 9 -9.08 -3.74 -18.56
CA GLY A 9 -10.39 -3.68 -19.22
C GLY A 9 -11.36 -4.80 -18.84
N ALA A 10 -10.98 -5.74 -17.96
CA ALA A 10 -11.85 -6.77 -17.43
C ALA A 10 -12.20 -6.50 -15.97
N ILE A 11 -13.45 -6.77 -15.58
CA ILE A 11 -13.90 -6.69 -14.19
C ILE A 11 -13.54 -8.02 -13.52
N VAL A 12 -12.74 -7.95 -12.46
CA VAL A 12 -12.22 -9.12 -11.75
C VAL A 12 -12.71 -9.10 -10.29
N PRO A 13 -13.34 -10.18 -9.79
CA PRO A 13 -13.76 -10.29 -8.39
C PRO A 13 -12.56 -10.14 -7.44
N LEU A 14 -12.82 -9.60 -6.25
CA LEU A 14 -11.89 -9.69 -5.12
C LEU A 14 -12.19 -10.96 -4.31
N GLU A 15 -11.14 -11.62 -3.82
CA GLU A 15 -11.31 -12.78 -2.95
C GLU A 15 -11.60 -12.36 -1.49
N PRO A 16 -12.51 -13.05 -0.79
CA PRO A 16 -13.31 -14.19 -1.26
C PRO A 16 -14.45 -13.76 -2.20
N LEU A 17 -14.69 -14.57 -3.24
CA LEU A 17 -15.85 -14.42 -4.12
C LEU A 17 -17.16 -14.31 -3.32
N PRO A 18 -18.02 -13.31 -3.61
CA PRO A 18 -19.35 -13.24 -3.02
C PRO A 18 -20.13 -14.54 -3.30
N PRO A 19 -20.87 -15.09 -2.32
CA PRO A 19 -21.52 -16.40 -2.46
C PRO A 19 -22.65 -16.41 -3.50
N ASP A 20 -23.16 -15.25 -3.85
CA ASP A 20 -24.15 -15.00 -4.89
C ASP A 20 -23.56 -14.94 -6.31
N TRP A 21 -22.23 -15.02 -6.44
CA TRP A 21 -21.55 -14.93 -7.74
C TRP A 21 -21.30 -16.31 -8.32
N HIS A 22 -21.82 -16.51 -9.54
CA HIS A 22 -21.69 -17.76 -10.28
C HIS A 22 -21.22 -17.47 -11.71
N GLU A 23 -20.57 -18.45 -12.33
CA GLU A 23 -20.12 -18.31 -13.71
C GLU A 23 -21.30 -18.05 -14.65
N GLY A 24 -21.15 -17.06 -15.54
CA GLY A 24 -22.20 -16.64 -16.48
C GLY A 24 -23.29 -15.73 -15.89
N ALA A 25 -23.24 -15.40 -14.60
CA ALA A 25 -24.17 -14.44 -13.99
C ALA A 25 -23.94 -13.03 -14.54
N ALA A 26 -25.01 -12.35 -14.95
CA ALA A 26 -24.96 -10.94 -15.31
C ALA A 26 -24.85 -10.08 -14.05
N LEU A 27 -23.89 -9.15 -14.03
CA LEU A 27 -23.69 -8.22 -12.92
C LEU A 27 -24.07 -6.81 -13.35
N GLU A 28 -24.83 -6.11 -12.51
CA GLU A 28 -25.11 -4.69 -12.68
C GLU A 28 -23.98 -3.86 -12.05
N ILE A 29 -23.47 -2.89 -12.80
CA ILE A 29 -22.41 -1.99 -12.35
C ILE A 29 -23.00 -0.60 -12.24
N GLU A 30 -23.12 -0.14 -11.01
CA GLU A 30 -23.51 1.24 -10.73
C GLU A 30 -22.26 2.06 -10.42
N LYS A 31 -22.19 3.27 -10.99
CA LYS A 31 -21.20 4.25 -10.55
C LYS A 31 -21.64 4.70 -9.16
N SER A 32 -20.86 4.35 -8.14
CA SER A 32 -21.01 5.01 -6.85
C SER A 32 -20.78 6.51 -7.05
N ALA A 33 -21.52 7.34 -6.31
CA ALA A 33 -21.17 8.75 -6.18
C ALA A 33 -19.67 8.86 -5.88
N ASP A 34 -19.00 9.86 -6.47
CA ASP A 34 -17.60 10.12 -6.15
C ASP A 34 -17.48 10.26 -4.64
N VAL A 35 -16.79 9.30 -4.03
CA VAL A 35 -16.44 9.39 -2.62
C VAL A 35 -15.42 10.51 -2.55
N GLN A 36 -15.89 11.72 -2.24
CA GLN A 36 -15.02 12.81 -1.86
C GLN A 36 -14.35 12.40 -0.56
N ILE A 37 -13.14 11.87 -0.67
CA ILE A 37 -12.30 11.64 0.49
C ILE A 37 -11.91 13.03 0.98
N ASP A 38 -12.43 13.38 2.15
CA ASP A 38 -11.98 14.56 2.87
C ASP A 38 -10.55 14.28 3.35
N ILE A 39 -9.60 14.90 2.66
CA ILE A 39 -8.17 14.75 2.93
C ILE A 39 -7.86 15.22 4.35
N ASP A 40 -8.55 16.24 4.85
CA ASP A 40 -8.29 16.79 6.19
C ASP A 40 -8.72 15.80 7.27
N VAL A 41 -9.86 15.14 7.08
CA VAL A 41 -10.32 14.05 7.97
C VAL A 41 -9.35 12.87 7.92
N TRP A 42 -8.87 12.49 6.74
CA TRP A 42 -7.90 11.40 6.59
C TRP A 42 -6.55 11.74 7.25
N VAL A 43 -6.02 12.95 7.06
CA VAL A 43 -4.79 13.42 7.71
C VAL A 43 -4.95 13.44 9.23
N LYS A 44 -6.10 13.88 9.74
CA LYS A 44 -6.38 13.87 11.18
C LYS A 44 -6.35 12.44 11.74
N LEU A 45 -7.01 11.50 11.08
CA LEU A 45 -7.01 10.09 11.48
C LEU A 45 -5.60 9.50 11.49
N MET A 46 -4.80 9.80 10.47
CA MET A 46 -3.40 9.36 10.40
C MET A 46 -2.56 9.93 11.54
N LYS A 47 -2.75 11.21 11.88
CA LYS A 47 -2.05 11.83 13.02
C LYS A 47 -2.44 11.19 14.34
N GLU A 48 -3.71 10.87 14.54
CA GLU A 48 -4.19 10.16 15.74
C GLU A 48 -3.57 8.78 15.85
N LEU A 49 -3.52 8.01 14.75
CA LEU A 49 -2.88 6.68 14.73
C LEU A 49 -1.38 6.73 15.02
N CYS A 50 -0.71 7.81 14.63
CA CYS A 50 0.72 8.00 14.86
C CYS A 50 1.03 8.75 16.18
N ALA A 51 0.02 9.25 16.91
CA ALA A 51 0.22 10.10 18.08
C ALA A 51 0.95 9.38 19.22
N ASP A 52 0.71 8.08 19.36
CA ASP A 52 1.32 7.24 20.40
C ASP A 52 2.63 6.58 19.94
N SER A 53 3.13 6.89 18.74
CA SER A 53 4.39 6.32 18.24
C SER A 53 5.57 6.84 19.08
N PRO A 54 6.35 5.98 19.74
CA PRO A 54 7.50 6.40 20.51
C PRO A 54 8.59 6.97 19.58
N MET A 55 9.08 8.19 19.86
CA MET A 55 10.16 8.81 19.07
C MET A 55 11.42 7.94 18.96
N GLU A 56 11.69 7.10 19.97
CA GLU A 56 12.82 6.16 19.97
C GLU A 56 12.65 5.04 18.94
N GLU A 57 11.42 4.65 18.62
CA GLU A 57 11.13 3.63 17.61
C GLU A 57 11.34 4.15 16.20
N ASP A 58 10.90 5.38 15.93
CA ASP A 58 11.17 6.08 14.66
C ASP A 58 12.68 6.26 14.43
N GLY A 59 13.42 6.63 15.48
CA GLY A 59 14.88 6.76 15.43
C GLY A 59 15.59 5.44 15.11
N ARG A 60 15.18 4.34 15.73
CA ARG A 60 15.72 3.00 15.45
C ARG A 60 15.39 2.54 14.04
N MET A 61 14.17 2.78 13.58
CA MET A 61 13.76 2.47 12.21
C MET A 61 14.61 3.24 11.19
N GLN A 62 14.81 4.54 11.41
CA GLN A 62 15.62 5.37 10.53
C GLN A 62 17.09 4.90 10.48
N ALA A 63 17.66 4.57 11.64
CA ALA A 63 19.02 4.03 11.72
C ALA A 63 19.17 2.72 10.92
N ALA A 64 18.20 1.80 11.03
CA ALA A 64 18.21 0.54 10.29
C ALA A 64 18.11 0.76 8.77
N ILE A 65 17.28 1.71 8.33
CA ILE A 65 17.16 2.08 6.90
C ILE A 65 18.50 2.61 6.37
N ASP A 66 19.18 3.47 7.13
CA ASP A 66 20.44 4.06 6.71
C ASP A 66 21.59 3.04 6.70
N GLU A 67 21.61 2.12 7.66
CA GLU A 67 22.55 0.98 7.65
C GLU A 67 22.36 0.11 6.41
N HIS A 68 21.11 -0.27 6.08
CA HIS A 68 20.81 -1.03 4.89
C HIS A 68 21.22 -0.31 3.61
N ARG A 69 21.03 1.02 3.54
CA ARG A 69 21.47 1.83 2.39
C ARG A 69 22.98 1.82 2.26
N LEU A 70 23.73 1.91 3.35
CA LEU A 70 25.19 1.85 3.34
C LEU A 70 25.67 0.47 2.87
N ALA A 71 25.13 -0.60 3.44
CA ALA A 71 25.45 -1.96 3.07
C ALA A 71 25.15 -2.24 1.59
N ALA A 72 23.99 -1.81 1.08
CA ALA A 72 23.62 -1.97 -0.32
C ALA A 72 24.57 -1.20 -1.26
N LYS A 73 24.96 0.04 -0.90
CA LYS A 73 25.93 0.82 -1.68
C LYS A 73 27.30 0.15 -1.72
N GLU A 74 27.74 -0.39 -0.59
CA GLU A 74 29.02 -1.08 -0.52
C GLU A 74 29.02 -2.39 -1.31
N GLN A 75 27.91 -3.13 -1.27
CA GLN A 75 27.71 -4.31 -2.09
C GLN A 75 27.80 -3.97 -3.59
N VAL A 76 27.10 -2.93 -4.04
CA VAL A 76 27.16 -2.49 -5.44
C VAL A 76 28.59 -2.02 -5.80
N ARG A 77 29.30 -1.33 -4.90
CA ARG A 77 30.71 -0.96 -5.14
C ARG A 77 31.59 -2.19 -5.32
N ARG A 78 31.40 -3.25 -4.51
CA ARG A 78 32.13 -4.51 -4.65
C ARG A 78 31.83 -5.19 -5.99
N GLU A 79 30.56 -5.29 -6.37
CA GLU A 79 30.13 -5.86 -7.65
C GLU A 79 30.69 -5.09 -8.87
N MET A 80 30.83 -3.77 -8.73
CA MET A 80 31.38 -2.89 -9.76
C MET A 80 32.92 -2.79 -9.75
N GLY A 81 33.60 -3.51 -8.84
CA GLY A 81 35.07 -3.45 -8.71
C GLY A 81 35.60 -2.10 -8.20
N LEU A 82 34.76 -1.32 -7.51
CA LEU A 82 35.05 0.02 -6.99
C LEU A 82 35.37 0.01 -5.48
N SER A 83 35.51 -1.16 -4.85
CA SER A 83 35.99 -1.26 -3.47
C SER A 83 37.52 -1.20 -3.45
N GLN A 84 38.08 -0.06 -3.05
CA GLN A 84 39.48 0.06 -2.64
C GLN A 84 39.62 -0.18 -1.14
#